data_AF-A0A6V7IXU0-F1
#
_entry.id   AF-A0A6V7IXU0-F1
#
_cell.length_a   1.000
_cell.length_b   1.000
_cell.length_c   1.000
_cell.angle_alpha   90.00
_cell.angle_beta   90.00
_cell.angle_gamma   90.00
#
_symmetry.space_group_name_H-M   'P 1'
#
loop_
_entity.id
_entity.type
_entity.pdbx_description
1 polymer ?
#
loop_
_entity_poly.entity_id
_entity_poly.type
_entity_poly.pdbx_seq_one_letter_code
_entity_poly.pdbx_strand_id
1 'polypeptide(L)'
;YHAELKRIKNTDEMSEKINSYKDYYEYLTRLTGNNINSLHGVARLYHALTAELAMGLELPDWAEEVYNNSTLLNAVFLDYEMENYNTILKKLNG
;
A
#
# COMPACT_ATOMS: atom_id res chain seq x y z
N TYR A 1 -0.57 -17.57 7.14
CA TYR A 1 -0.31 -16.40 6.28
C TYR A 1 0.48 -15.32 7.02
N HIS A 2 -0.11 -14.66 8.03
CA HIS A 2 0.52 -13.54 8.74
C HIS A 2 1.92 -13.79 9.32
N ALA A 3 2.20 -14.98 9.85
CA ALA A 3 3.53 -15.30 10.38
C ALA A 3 4.63 -15.28 9.30
N GLU A 4 4.33 -15.82 8.13
CA GLU A 4 5.27 -15.84 7.01
C GLU A 4 5.44 -14.44 6.41
N LEU A 5 4.34 -13.69 6.29
CA LEU A 5 4.40 -12.31 5.80
C LEU A 5 5.24 -11.44 6.75
N LYS A 6 5.10 -11.62 8.06
CA LYS A 6 5.94 -10.94 9.07
C LYS A 6 7.42 -11.34 8.93
N ARG A 7 7.71 -12.62 8.68
CA ARG A 7 9.08 -13.09 8.46
C ARG A 7 9.72 -12.41 7.24
N ILE A 8 9.00 -12.34 6.12
CA ILE A 8 9.45 -11.65 4.90
C ILE A 8 9.63 -10.15 5.13
N LYS A 9 8.67 -9.48 5.81
CA LYS A 9 8.78 -8.05 6.16
C LYS A 9 10.02 -7.69 6.95
N ASN A 10 10.57 -8.64 7.71
CA ASN A 10 11.72 -8.44 8.58
C ASN A 10 13.07 -8.86 7.97
N THR A 11 13.12 -9.25 6.69
CA THR A 11 14.41 -9.44 6.01
C THR A 11 15.02 -8.09 5.67
N ASP A 12 16.35 -7.98 5.62
CA ASP A 12 17.04 -6.71 5.33
C ASP A 12 16.58 -6.11 4.01
N GLU A 13 16.53 -6.93 2.94
CA GLU A 13 16.08 -6.50 1.61
C GLU A 13 14.66 -5.90 1.63
N MET A 14 13.71 -6.55 2.32
CA MET A 14 12.32 -6.09 2.31
C MET A 14 12.10 -4.94 3.28
N SER A 15 12.80 -4.93 4.42
CA SER A 15 12.78 -3.83 5.36
C SER A 15 13.29 -2.55 4.69
N GLU A 16 14.38 -2.62 3.93
CA GLU A 16 14.90 -1.47 3.15
C GLU A 16 13.87 -0.96 2.13
N LYS A 17 13.25 -1.86 1.36
CA LYS A 17 12.19 -1.50 0.40
C LYS A 17 10.96 -0.90 1.07
N ILE A 18 10.56 -1.37 2.25
CA ILE A 18 9.42 -0.81 2.98
C ILE A 18 9.75 0.57 3.55
N ASN A 19 10.97 0.72 4.09
CA ASN A 19 11.43 1.96 4.73
C ASN A 19 11.61 3.10 3.73
N SER A 20 11.86 2.81 2.44
CA SER A 20 11.94 3.84 1.41
C SER A 20 10.62 4.61 1.19
N TYR A 21 9.48 4.05 1.63
CA TYR A 21 8.16 4.70 1.58
C TYR A 21 7.79 5.46 2.85
N LYS A 22 8.67 5.52 3.86
CA LYS A 22 8.33 6.12 5.17
C LYS A 22 7.87 7.57 5.04
N ASP A 23 8.58 8.39 4.27
CA ASP A 23 8.20 9.79 4.07
C ASP A 23 6.85 9.91 3.33
N TYR A 24 6.57 8.97 2.43
CA TYR A 24 5.30 8.92 1.72
C TYR A 24 4.13 8.53 2.66
N TYR A 25 4.35 7.63 3.61
CA TYR A 25 3.38 7.32 4.65
C TYR A 25 3.06 8.54 5.52
N GLU A 26 4.07 9.31 5.91
CA GLU A 26 3.89 10.53 6.69
C GLU A 26 3.11 11.59 5.89
N TYR A 27 3.43 11.74 4.61
CA TYR A 27 2.69 12.62 3.69
C TYR A 27 1.21 12.23 3.61
N LEU A 28 0.90 10.96 3.30
CA LEU A 28 -0.48 10.48 3.20
C LEU A 28 -1.22 10.58 4.54
N THR A 29 -0.53 10.37 5.66
CA THR A 29 -1.12 10.53 6.99
C THR A 29 -1.54 11.97 7.26
N ARG A 30 -0.67 12.95 6.94
CA ARG A 30 -0.99 14.37 7.08
C ARG A 30 -2.10 14.80 6.14
N LEU A 31 -2.10 14.27 4.91
CA LEU A 31 -3.07 14.63 3.87
C LEU A 31 -4.47 14.09 4.17
N THR A 32 -4.57 12.82 4.57
CA THR A 32 -5.85 12.15 4.78
C THR A 32 -6.39 12.26 6.20
N GLY A 33 -5.54 12.61 7.18
CA GLY A 33 -5.85 12.53 8.60
C GLY A 33 -5.91 11.10 9.15
N ASN A 34 -5.73 10.08 8.32
CA ASN A 34 -5.72 8.67 8.71
C ASN A 34 -4.29 8.20 8.97
N ASN A 35 -4.07 7.40 10.02
CA ASN A 35 -2.74 6.83 10.29
C ASN A 35 -2.37 5.78 9.24
N ILE A 36 -1.54 6.16 8.27
CA ILE A 36 -0.99 5.28 7.23
C ILE A 36 0.47 5.03 7.58
N ASN A 37 0.81 3.79 7.92
CA ASN A 37 2.13 3.40 8.42
C ASN A 37 2.66 2.10 7.81
N SER A 38 2.06 1.66 6.71
CA SER A 38 2.43 0.43 6.01
C SER A 38 1.97 0.47 4.56
N LEU A 39 2.61 -0.32 3.70
CA LEU A 39 2.18 -0.54 2.32
C LEU A 39 0.71 -0.96 2.23
N HIS A 40 0.27 -1.86 3.10
CA HIS A 40 -1.14 -2.27 3.19
C HIS A 40 -2.08 -1.10 3.50
N GLY A 41 -1.65 -0.14 4.33
CA GLY A 41 -2.40 1.09 4.57
C GLY A 41 -2.54 1.94 3.30
N VAL A 42 -1.49 2.00 2.48
CA VAL A 42 -1.51 2.68 1.18
C VAL A 42 -2.43 1.95 0.19
N ALA A 43 -2.35 0.62 0.11
CA ALA A 43 -3.25 -0.20 -0.72
C ALA A 43 -4.72 -0.02 -0.32
N ARG A 44 -5.02 0.06 0.98
CA ARG A 44 -6.38 0.36 1.45
C ARG A 44 -6.88 1.73 1.01
N LEU A 45 -6.02 2.76 1.02
CA LEU A 45 -6.38 4.08 0.49
C LEU A 45 -6.67 4.00 -1.00
N TYR A 46 -5.78 3.39 -1.78
CA TYR A 46 -5.98 3.20 -3.23
C TYR A 46 -7.31 2.50 -3.54
N HIS A 47 -7.61 1.40 -2.86
CA HIS A 47 -8.87 0.69 -3.04
C HIS A 47 -10.10 1.50 -2.67
N ALA A 48 -10.04 2.32 -1.63
CA ALA A 48 -11.13 3.22 -1.26
C ALA A 48 -11.41 4.23 -2.39
N LEU A 49 -10.37 4.89 -2.90
CA LEU A 49 -10.49 5.84 -4.01
C LEU A 49 -10.99 5.17 -5.30
N THR A 50 -10.48 3.98 -5.63
CA THR A 50 -10.98 3.20 -6.77
C THR A 50 -12.46 2.83 -6.61
N ALA A 51 -12.90 2.47 -5.41
CA ALA A 51 -14.29 2.15 -5.14
C ALA A 51 -15.19 3.37 -5.29
N GLU A 52 -14.78 4.54 -4.79
CA GLU A 52 -15.50 5.81 -4.96
C GLU A 52 -15.69 6.14 -6.45
N LEU A 53 -14.62 6.06 -7.25
CA LEU A 53 -14.69 6.25 -8.70
C LEU A 53 -15.62 5.23 -9.37
N ALA A 54 -15.54 3.96 -8.98
CA ALA A 54 -16.40 2.90 -9.52
C ALA A 54 -17.88 3.09 -9.17
N MET A 55 -18.17 3.79 -8.07
CA MET A 55 -19.52 4.20 -7.67
C MET A 55 -20.01 5.47 -8.38
N GLY A 56 -19.18 6.08 -9.25
CA GLY A 56 -19.49 7.33 -9.93
C GLY A 56 -19.40 8.56 -9.03
N LEU A 57 -18.66 8.47 -7.92
CA LEU A 57 -18.38 9.62 -7.05
C LEU A 57 -17.18 10.39 -7.58
N GLU A 58 -17.23 11.71 -7.47
CA GLU A 58 -16.09 12.58 -7.78
C GLU A 58 -15.11 12.57 -6.61
N LEU A 59 -13.82 12.43 -6.93
CA LEU A 59 -12.75 12.56 -5.94
C LEU A 59 -12.48 14.04 -5.67
N PRO A 60 -12.19 14.44 -4.42
CA PRO A 60 -11.67 15.78 -4.16
C PRO A 60 -10.28 15.96 -4.80
N ASP A 61 -9.91 17.20 -5.13
CA ASP A 61 -8.67 17.53 -5.88
C ASP A 61 -7.42 16.83 -5.35
N TRP A 62 -7.24 16.79 -4.02
CA TRP A 62 -6.08 16.14 -3.39
C TRP A 62 -6.05 14.62 -3.65
N ALA A 63 -7.22 13.98 -3.71
CA ALA A 63 -7.34 12.55 -3.91
C ALA A 63 -7.07 12.19 -5.36
N GLU A 64 -7.47 13.04 -6.31
CA GLU A 64 -7.13 12.87 -7.73
C GLU A 64 -5.61 13.00 -7.96
N GLU A 65 -4.95 13.97 -7.33
CA GLU A 65 -3.49 14.11 -7.37
C GLU A 65 -2.78 12.87 -6.83
N VAL A 66 -3.23 12.36 -5.68
CA VAL A 66 -2.68 11.14 -5.08
C VAL A 66 -2.95 9.91 -5.93
N TYR A 67 -4.17 9.75 -6.45
CA TYR A 67 -4.58 8.60 -7.25
C TYR A 67 -3.77 8.47 -8.54
N ASN A 68 -3.42 9.60 -9.16
CA ASN A 68 -2.59 9.66 -10.36
C ASN A 68 -1.07 9.63 -10.07
N ASN A 69 -0.66 9.59 -8.80
CA ASN A 69 0.75 9.57 -8.40
C ASN A 69 1.35 8.16 -8.55
N SER A 70 2.45 8.05 -9.30
CA SER A 70 3.17 6.77 -9.49
C SER A 70 3.70 6.17 -8.19
N THR A 71 4.02 6.99 -7.19
CA THR A 71 4.46 6.54 -5.86
C THR A 71 3.37 5.75 -5.15
N LEU A 72 2.10 6.15 -5.31
CA LEU A 72 0.96 5.40 -4.78
C LEU A 72 0.93 4.00 -5.40
N LEU A 73 0.92 3.92 -6.73
CA LEU A 73 0.87 2.65 -7.45
C LEU A 73 2.05 1.75 -7.15
N ASN A 74 3.27 2.30 -7.06
CA ASN A 74 4.46 1.53 -6.71
C ASN A 74 4.38 0.93 -5.30
N ALA A 75 3.84 1.66 -4.33
CA ALA A 75 3.61 1.14 -2.97
C ALA A 75 2.56 0.02 -2.97
N VAL A 76 1.49 0.17 -3.76
CA VAL A 76 0.44 -0.85 -3.91
C VAL A 76 0.99 -2.11 -4.56
N PHE A 77 1.77 -1.97 -5.64
CA PHE A 77 2.41 -3.11 -6.29
C PHE A 77 3.38 -3.83 -5.36
N LEU A 78 4.15 -3.09 -4.57
CA LEU A 78 5.02 -3.70 -3.57
C LEU A 78 4.21 -4.46 -2.50
N ASP A 79 3.05 -3.94 -2.06
CA ASP A 79 2.17 -4.69 -1.14
C ASP A 79 1.75 -6.03 -1.78
N TYR A 80 1.27 -6.02 -3.01
CA TYR A 80 0.85 -7.25 -3.71
C TYR A 80 2.01 -8.23 -3.96
N GLU A 81 3.18 -7.72 -4.34
CA GLU A 81 4.39 -8.54 -4.47
C GLU A 81 4.76 -9.19 -3.14
N MET A 82 4.64 -8.46 -2.04
CA MET A 82 4.90 -8.96 -0.70
C MET A 82 3.93 -10.05 -0.29
N GLU A 83 2.64 -9.86 -0.54
CA GLU A 83 1.59 -10.83 -0.26
C GLU A 83 1.74 -12.12 -1.08
N ASN A 84 2.50 -12.07 -2.18
CA ASN A 84 2.75 -13.17 -3.11
C ASN A 84 4.24 -13.51 -3.26
N TYR A 85 5.10 -13.10 -2.31
CA TYR A 85 6.56 -13.10 -2.52
C TYR A 85 7.15 -14.50 -2.74
N ASN A 86 6.65 -15.51 -2.02
CA ASN A 86 7.14 -16.88 -2.10
C ASN A 86 6.01 -17.90 -2.24
N THR A 87 6.36 -19.15 -2.52
CA THR A 87 5.39 -20.25 -2.70
C THR A 87 4.48 -20.45 -1.48
N ILE A 88 4.99 -20.20 -0.28
CA ILE A 88 4.20 -20.31 0.96
C ILE A 88 3.12 -19.23 0.99
N LEU A 89 3.50 -17.97 0.73
CA LEU A 89 2.59 -16.84 0.72
C LEU A 89 1.54 -16.95 -0.39
N LYS A 90 1.96 -17.27 -1.62
CA LYS A 90 1.02 -17.51 -2.74
C LYS A 90 -0.03 -18.56 -2.38
N LYS A 91 0.40 -19.72 -1.86
CA LYS A 91 -0.51 -20.80 -1.45
C LYS A 91 -1.47 -20.40 -0.34
N LEU A 92 -1.03 -19.52 0.57
CA LEU A 92 -1.82 -19.07 1.71
C LEU A 92 -2.74 -17.90 1.38
N ASN A 93 -2.40 -17.11 0.36
CA ASN A 93 -3.19 -15.97 -0.10
C ASN A 93 -4.34 -16.42 -1.02
N GLY A 94 -4.11 -17.44 -1.84
CA GLY A 94 -5.11 -18.04 -2.74
C GLY A 94 -4.74 -17.88 -4.20
#